data_AF-A0A838TN77-F1
#
_entry.id   AF-A0A838TN77-F1
#
_cell.length_a   1.000
_cell.length_b   1.000
_cell.length_c   1.000
_cell.angle_alpha   90.00
_cell.angle_beta   90.00
_cell.angle_gamma   90.00
#
_symmetry.space_group_name_H-M   'P 1'
#
loop_
_entity.id
_entity.type
_entity.pdbx_description
1 polymer ?
#
loop_
_entity_poly.entity_id
_entity_poly.type
_entity_poly.pdbx_seq_one_letter_code
_entity_poly.pdbx_strand_id
1 'polypeptide(L)'
;MPSGQMDAYVPVYVSLENVTQIAVEPAKAITQAGKIYAFGNYIFQNDLNTGIHIIDATDKRAPRKISFLKIPLSTEMAVKGNYLYTNNHSDILVFNISDPTQPQLIKRIPNVFPPVNQKYPALSNIYFECPETSKGVVVRWELKRINTPKCRR
;
A
#
# COMPACT_ATOMS: atom_id res chain seq x y z
N MET A 1 -6.96 -18.89 27.99
CA MET A 1 -6.06 -17.92 27.33
C MET A 1 -5.04 -17.45 28.34
N PRO A 2 -3.76 -17.31 27.98
CA PRO A 2 -2.77 -16.74 28.88
C PRO A 2 -3.15 -15.29 29.22
N SER A 3 -3.08 -14.96 30.51
CA SER A 3 -3.33 -13.62 31.04
C SER A 3 -2.02 -12.85 31.15
N GLY A 4 -2.00 -11.61 30.64
CA GLY A 4 -0.81 -10.76 30.67
C GLY A 4 -0.45 -10.21 29.28
N GLN A 5 0.53 -9.30 29.25
CA GLN A 5 1.06 -8.76 27.99
C GLN A 5 1.91 -9.82 27.28
N MET A 6 1.61 -10.05 26.02
CA MET A 6 2.45 -10.84 25.13
C MET A 6 2.37 -10.30 23.71
N ASP A 7 3.33 -10.71 22.89
CA ASP A 7 3.30 -10.39 21.47
C ASP A 7 2.29 -11.30 20.78
N ALA A 8 1.37 -10.69 20.04
CA ALA A 8 0.33 -11.37 19.28
C ALA A 8 0.08 -10.60 17.98
N TYR A 9 -0.39 -11.31 16.96
CA TYR A 9 -0.77 -10.66 15.70
C TYR A 9 -2.14 -10.01 15.82
N VAL A 10 -2.23 -8.76 15.38
CA VAL A 10 -3.46 -7.95 15.34
C VAL A 10 -3.84 -7.71 13.88
N PRO A 11 -5.10 -7.94 13.48
CA PRO A 11 -5.56 -7.65 12.14
C PRO A 11 -5.62 -6.13 11.91
N VAL A 12 -5.10 -5.68 10.77
CA VAL A 12 -5.26 -4.31 10.28
C VAL A 12 -6.35 -4.30 9.24
N TYR A 13 -7.35 -3.43 9.42
CA TYR A 13 -8.54 -3.37 8.58
C TYR A 13 -8.52 -2.18 7.62
N VAL A 14 -9.24 -2.33 6.51
CA VAL A 14 -9.62 -1.23 5.62
C VAL A 14 -11.03 -1.51 5.04
N SER A 15 -11.74 -0.47 4.58
CA SER A 15 -12.96 -0.67 3.79
C SER A 15 -12.60 -0.96 2.33
N LEU A 16 -13.36 -1.85 1.68
CA LEU A 16 -13.17 -2.16 0.26
C LEU A 16 -13.36 -0.94 -0.64
N GLU A 17 -14.32 -0.08 -0.28
CA GLU A 17 -14.55 1.19 -0.96
C GLU A 17 -13.26 2.01 -1.02
N ASN A 18 -12.58 2.18 0.13
CA ASN A 18 -11.33 2.94 0.20
C ASN A 18 -10.25 2.31 -0.69
N VAL A 19 -10.10 0.99 -0.72
CA VAL A 19 -9.08 0.31 -1.54
C VAL A 19 -9.25 0.60 -3.03
N THR A 20 -10.49 0.77 -3.47
CA THR A 20 -10.83 0.96 -4.89
C THR A 20 -10.74 2.42 -5.37
N GLN A 21 -10.59 3.39 -4.46
CA GLN A 21 -10.50 4.81 -4.82
C GLN A 21 -9.11 5.17 -5.37
N ILE A 22 -8.92 4.89 -6.66
CA ILE A 22 -7.71 5.27 -7.41
C ILE A 22 -7.94 6.62 -8.09
N ALA A 23 -7.01 7.56 -7.91
CA ALA A 23 -7.11 8.89 -8.51
C ALA A 23 -5.74 9.49 -8.83
N VAL A 24 -5.73 10.44 -9.76
CA VAL A 24 -4.63 11.38 -9.93
C VAL A 24 -5.00 12.66 -9.24
N GLU A 25 -4.14 13.12 -8.34
CA GLU A 25 -4.31 14.31 -7.53
C GLU A 25 -3.17 15.30 -7.82
N PRO A 26 -3.38 16.59 -7.54
CA PRO A 26 -2.28 17.56 -7.50
C PRO A 26 -1.17 17.12 -6.55
N ALA A 27 0.05 17.59 -6.82
CA ALA A 27 1.19 17.39 -5.94
C ALA A 27 0.87 17.80 -4.50
N LYS A 28 1.28 16.96 -3.53
CA LYS A 28 1.03 17.18 -2.10
C LYS A 28 2.24 16.86 -1.22
N ALA A 29 2.16 17.23 0.05
CA ALA A 29 3.21 16.90 1.02
C ALA A 29 3.35 15.38 1.18
N ILE A 30 4.58 14.91 1.46
CA ILE A 30 4.79 13.50 1.81
C ILE A 30 4.39 13.35 3.27
N THR A 31 3.53 12.38 3.55
CA THR A 31 3.10 12.11 4.94
C THR A 31 3.94 11.04 5.59
N GLN A 32 4.22 9.95 4.88
CA GLN A 32 5.02 8.85 5.36
C GLN A 32 5.89 8.29 4.22
N ALA A 33 7.14 8.76 4.16
CA ALA A 33 8.07 8.35 3.10
C ALA A 33 8.30 6.84 3.07
N GLY A 34 8.16 6.25 1.89
CA GLY A 34 8.52 4.87 1.58
C GLY A 34 9.62 4.77 0.53
N LYS A 35 9.62 3.66 -0.21
CA LYS A 35 10.57 3.35 -1.28
C LYS A 35 10.59 4.43 -2.37
N ILE A 36 11.76 4.65 -2.96
CA ILE A 36 11.96 5.52 -4.12
C ILE A 36 12.37 4.70 -5.35
N TYR A 37 12.03 5.20 -6.53
CA TYR A 37 12.46 4.67 -7.82
C TYR A 37 12.81 5.83 -8.75
N ALA A 38 14.00 5.83 -9.36
CA ALA A 38 14.42 6.86 -10.30
C ALA A 38 14.38 6.32 -11.73
N PHE A 39 13.79 7.08 -12.66
CA PHE A 39 13.71 6.72 -14.08
C PHE A 39 13.71 7.97 -14.96
N GLY A 40 14.69 8.06 -15.86
CA GLY A 40 14.89 9.27 -16.66
C GLY A 40 15.12 10.49 -15.78
N ASN A 41 14.34 11.54 -16.00
CA ASN A 41 14.36 12.77 -15.21
C ASN A 41 13.39 12.75 -14.02
N TYR A 42 12.76 11.61 -13.71
CA TYR A 42 11.71 11.53 -12.69
C TYR A 42 12.11 10.64 -11.52
N ILE A 43 11.59 11.00 -10.35
CA ILE A 43 11.62 10.18 -9.14
C ILE A 43 10.18 9.86 -8.77
N PHE A 44 9.93 8.58 -8.53
CA PHE A 44 8.68 8.06 -8.01
C PHE A 44 8.92 7.70 -6.54
N GLN A 45 8.11 8.24 -5.64
CA GLN A 45 8.25 7.98 -4.21
C GLN A 45 6.94 7.49 -3.65
N ASN A 46 6.98 6.31 -3.04
CA ASN A 46 5.82 5.80 -2.33
C ASN A 46 5.59 6.61 -1.05
N ASP A 47 4.34 6.89 -0.77
CA ASP A 47 3.84 7.47 0.48
C ASP A 47 2.96 6.39 1.13
N LEU A 48 3.49 5.78 2.18
CA LEU A 48 3.06 4.46 2.64
C LEU A 48 1.55 4.40 2.86
N ASN A 49 0.91 3.40 2.26
CA ASN A 49 -0.54 3.16 2.28
C ASN A 49 -1.41 4.23 1.58
N THR A 50 -0.85 5.29 1.01
CA THR A 50 -1.62 6.38 0.39
C THR A 50 -1.45 6.46 -1.12
N GLY A 51 -0.24 6.25 -1.65
CA GLY A 51 0.00 6.39 -3.08
C GLY A 51 1.44 6.73 -3.46
N ILE A 52 1.63 7.23 -4.68
CA ILE A 52 2.96 7.48 -5.27
C ILE A 52 3.06 8.95 -5.68
N HIS A 53 4.07 9.66 -5.17
CA HIS A 53 4.47 10.97 -5.64
C HIS A 53 5.27 10.83 -6.93
N ILE A 54 4.98 11.67 -7.93
CA ILE A 54 5.82 11.85 -9.10
C ILE A 54 6.54 13.18 -8.97
N ILE A 55 7.86 13.12 -9.04
CA ILE A 55 8.78 14.23 -8.82
C ILE A 55 9.59 14.43 -10.10
N ASP A 56 9.51 15.61 -10.68
CA ASP A 56 10.42 16.07 -11.71
C ASP A 56 11.78 16.42 -11.08
N ALA A 57 12.81 15.75 -11.54
CA ALA A 57 14.20 15.92 -11.13
C ALA A 57 15.09 16.30 -12.33
N THR A 58 14.52 16.96 -13.35
CA THR A 58 15.26 17.51 -14.50
C THR A 58 16.34 18.49 -14.03
N ASP A 59 15.98 19.41 -13.13
CA ASP A 59 16.97 20.17 -12.35
C ASP A 59 17.32 19.40 -11.07
N LYS A 60 18.51 18.78 -11.08
CA LYS A 60 19.03 17.99 -9.96
C LYS A 60 19.23 18.81 -8.68
N ARG A 61 19.32 20.14 -8.78
CA ARG A 61 19.48 21.04 -7.63
C ARG A 61 18.14 21.48 -7.04
N ALA A 62 17.05 21.36 -7.81
CA ALA A 62 15.72 21.78 -7.42
C ALA A 62 14.62 20.82 -7.90
N PRO A 63 14.56 19.57 -7.39
CA PRO A 63 13.47 18.65 -7.71
C PRO A 63 12.10 19.18 -7.28
N ARG A 64 11.07 18.91 -8.07
CA ARG A 64 9.70 19.42 -7.86
C ARG A 64 8.68 18.30 -7.96
N LYS A 65 7.79 18.20 -6.99
CA LYS A 65 6.60 17.34 -7.11
C LYS A 65 5.67 17.91 -8.17
N ILE A 66 5.20 17.06 -9.08
CA ILE A 66 4.35 17.46 -10.21
C ILE A 66 2.96 16.81 -10.17
N SER A 67 2.83 15.62 -9.58
CA SER A 67 1.54 14.94 -9.43
C SER A 67 1.61 13.89 -8.31
N PHE A 68 0.43 13.42 -7.90
CA PHE A 68 0.29 12.34 -6.93
C PHE A 68 -0.71 11.30 -7.43
N LEU A 69 -0.30 10.03 -7.44
CA LEU A 69 -1.17 8.90 -7.71
C LEU A 69 -1.73 8.39 -6.39
N LYS A 70 -2.99 8.68 -6.07
CA LYS A 70 -3.70 8.08 -4.94
C LYS A 70 -3.95 6.61 -5.23
N ILE A 71 -3.19 5.76 -4.56
CA ILE A 71 -3.25 4.30 -4.67
C ILE A 71 -3.16 3.73 -3.26
N PRO A 72 -4.30 3.53 -2.59
CA PRO A 72 -4.34 3.00 -1.24
C PRO A 72 -3.61 1.66 -1.15
N LEU A 73 -2.86 1.45 -0.07
CA LEU A 73 -2.08 0.22 0.18
C LEU A 73 -1.01 -0.10 -0.87
N SER A 74 -0.64 0.85 -1.75
CA SER A 74 0.55 0.70 -2.58
C SER A 74 1.80 0.64 -1.71
N THR A 75 2.65 -0.35 -1.98
CA THR A 75 3.92 -0.57 -1.29
C THR A 75 5.08 -0.68 -2.28
N GLU A 76 4.81 -1.21 -3.47
CA GLU A 76 5.77 -1.53 -4.50
C GLU A 76 5.46 -0.81 -5.81
N MET A 77 6.53 -0.55 -6.56
CA MET A 77 6.44 0.03 -7.88
C MET A 77 7.62 -0.39 -8.74
N ALA A 78 7.39 -0.40 -10.06
CA ALA A 78 8.40 -0.54 -11.09
C ALA A 78 8.03 0.34 -12.28
N VAL A 79 9.03 0.84 -13.02
CA VAL A 79 8.81 1.63 -14.24
C VAL A 79 9.55 0.99 -15.41
N LYS A 80 8.88 0.88 -16.55
CA LYS A 80 9.46 0.44 -17.82
C LYS A 80 8.90 1.25 -18.98
N GLY A 81 9.76 2.01 -19.65
CA GLY A 81 9.33 2.94 -20.69
C GLY A 81 8.32 3.93 -20.12
N ASN A 82 7.16 4.05 -20.76
CA ASN A 82 6.10 4.96 -20.33
C ASN A 82 5.09 4.31 -19.37
N TYR A 83 5.44 3.21 -18.71
CA TYR A 83 4.52 2.48 -17.84
C TYR A 83 5.04 2.38 -16.42
N LEU A 84 4.20 2.77 -15.46
CA LEU A 84 4.36 2.51 -14.03
C LEU A 84 3.48 1.33 -13.64
N TYR A 85 4.08 0.34 -13.01
CA TYR A 85 3.43 -0.83 -12.44
C TYR A 85 3.49 -0.72 -10.94
N THR A 86 2.39 -1.02 -10.26
CA THR A 86 2.32 -0.91 -8.80
C THR A 86 1.24 -1.83 -8.25
N ASN A 87 1.38 -2.24 -7.00
CA ASN A 87 0.37 -3.04 -6.33
C ASN A 87 -0.75 -2.17 -5.76
N ASN A 88 -1.96 -2.71 -5.70
CA ASN A 88 -3.06 -2.19 -4.90
C ASN A 88 -3.71 -3.39 -4.21
N HIS A 89 -3.37 -3.59 -2.94
CA HIS A 89 -3.75 -4.80 -2.21
C HIS A 89 -3.27 -6.07 -2.97
N SER A 90 -4.21 -6.88 -3.48
CA SER A 90 -3.99 -8.13 -4.21
C SER A 90 -3.76 -7.93 -5.72
N ASP A 91 -3.92 -6.70 -6.20
CA ASP A 91 -3.98 -6.40 -7.63
C ASP A 91 -2.69 -5.73 -8.11
N ILE A 92 -2.46 -5.78 -9.42
CA ILE A 92 -1.51 -4.91 -10.10
C ILE A 92 -2.28 -3.82 -10.86
N LEU A 93 -1.85 -2.58 -10.70
CA LEU A 93 -2.26 -1.44 -11.51
C LEU A 93 -1.15 -1.09 -12.50
N VAL A 94 -1.56 -0.72 -13.71
CA VAL A 94 -0.67 -0.22 -14.76
C VAL A 94 -1.11 1.17 -15.15
N PHE A 95 -0.23 2.14 -14.97
CA PHE A 95 -0.42 3.51 -15.38
C PHE A 95 0.44 3.81 -16.62
N ASN A 96 -0.15 4.48 -17.61
CA ASN A 96 0.60 5.19 -18.62
C ASN A 96 1.09 6.52 -18.02
N ILE A 97 2.39 6.75 -18.05
CA ILE A 97 3.09 7.93 -17.53
C ILE A 97 3.82 8.69 -18.64
N SER A 98 3.35 8.60 -19.89
CA SER A 98 3.90 9.38 -21.01
C SER A 98 3.79 10.89 -20.76
N ASP A 99 2.73 11.33 -20.08
CA ASP A 99 2.63 12.63 -19.43
C ASP A 99 2.64 12.40 -17.89
N PRO A 100 3.75 12.67 -17.20
CA PRO A 100 3.85 12.44 -15.75
C PRO A 100 3.08 13.46 -14.92
N THR A 101 2.58 14.55 -15.52
CA THR A 101 1.67 15.48 -14.84
C THR A 101 0.23 14.96 -14.83
N GLN A 102 -0.11 14.09 -15.79
CA GLN A 102 -1.43 13.47 -15.93
C GLN A 102 -1.34 11.97 -16.24
N PRO A 103 -0.83 11.14 -15.31
CA PRO A 103 -0.81 9.70 -15.50
C PRO A 103 -2.21 9.13 -15.75
N GLN A 104 -2.32 8.04 -16.50
CA GLN A 104 -3.60 7.41 -16.79
C GLN A 104 -3.59 5.95 -16.35
N LEU A 105 -4.54 5.55 -15.52
CA LEU A 105 -4.76 4.14 -15.20
C LEU A 105 -5.28 3.43 -16.46
N ILE A 106 -4.47 2.58 -17.07
CA ILE A 106 -4.83 1.87 -18.31
C ILE A 106 -5.20 0.41 -18.08
N LYS A 107 -4.79 -0.17 -16.95
CA LYS A 107 -5.08 -1.57 -16.64
C LYS A 107 -5.10 -1.84 -15.14
N ARG A 108 -6.04 -2.69 -14.73
CA ARG A 108 -6.07 -3.35 -13.43
C ARG A 108 -6.06 -4.85 -13.67
N ILE A 109 -5.15 -5.56 -13.02
CA ILE A 109 -5.06 -7.01 -13.06
C ILE A 109 -5.41 -7.51 -11.66
N PRO A 110 -6.62 -8.08 -11.47
CA PRO A 110 -7.06 -8.48 -10.15
C PRO A 110 -6.38 -9.77 -9.68
N ASN A 111 -6.23 -9.93 -8.37
CA ASN A 111 -5.82 -11.19 -7.73
C ASN A 111 -4.46 -11.75 -8.20
N VAL A 112 -3.49 -10.87 -8.46
CA VAL A 112 -2.12 -11.29 -8.83
C VAL A 112 -1.36 -11.80 -7.61
N PHE A 113 -1.57 -11.19 -6.45
CA PHE A 113 -0.96 -11.61 -5.20
C PHE A 113 -1.96 -12.43 -4.37
N PRO A 114 -1.50 -13.48 -3.64
CA PRO A 114 -2.36 -14.23 -2.74
C PRO A 114 -3.07 -13.29 -1.75
N PRO A 115 -4.38 -13.46 -1.53
CA PRO A 115 -5.11 -12.60 -0.62
C PRO A 115 -4.63 -12.81 0.82
N VAL A 116 -4.68 -11.74 1.62
CA VAL A 116 -4.46 -11.85 3.07
C VAL A 116 -5.56 -12.71 3.67
N ASN A 117 -5.16 -13.69 4.50
CA ASN A 117 -6.12 -14.56 5.17
C ASN A 117 -6.94 -13.74 6.18
N GLN A 118 -8.26 -13.77 6.01
CA GLN A 118 -9.23 -12.99 6.79
C GLN A 118 -9.53 -13.57 8.17
N LYS A 119 -9.11 -14.81 8.44
CA LYS A 119 -9.46 -15.55 9.67
C LYS A 119 -8.29 -15.68 10.63
N TYR A 120 -7.07 -15.79 10.11
CA TYR A 120 -5.89 -16.01 10.94
C TYR A 120 -4.58 -15.56 10.25
N PRO A 121 -3.53 -15.22 11.03
CA PRO A 121 -2.19 -14.95 10.52
C PRO A 121 -1.55 -16.20 9.91
N ALA A 122 -0.54 -16.02 9.05
CA ALA A 122 0.09 -17.11 8.31
C ALA A 122 0.81 -18.16 9.17
N LEU A 123 1.30 -17.76 10.35
CA LEU A 123 2.01 -18.64 11.29
C LEU A 123 1.03 -19.54 12.07
N SER A 124 1.54 -20.67 12.55
CA SER A 124 0.84 -21.62 13.43
C SER A 124 1.46 -21.63 14.83
N ASN A 125 0.75 -22.19 15.80
CA ASN A 125 1.11 -22.21 17.22
C ASN A 125 1.30 -20.83 17.85
N ILE A 126 0.55 -19.82 17.39
CA ILE A 126 0.66 -18.44 17.85
C ILE A 126 -0.66 -17.90 18.37
N TYR A 127 -0.57 -16.91 19.25
CA TYR A 127 -1.70 -16.11 19.69
C TYR A 127 -1.94 -14.91 18.75
N PHE A 128 -3.21 -14.56 18.57
CA PHE A 128 -3.62 -13.42 17.76
C PHE A 128 -4.97 -12.86 18.24
N GLU A 129 -5.28 -11.64 17.81
CA GLU A 129 -6.58 -11.02 18.02
C GLU A 129 -7.58 -11.52 16.97
N CYS A 130 -8.74 -11.98 17.43
CA CYS A 130 -9.76 -12.53 16.56
C CYS A 130 -10.27 -11.45 15.57
N PRO A 131 -10.34 -11.74 14.26
CA PRO A 131 -10.90 -10.81 13.30
C PRO A 131 -12.36 -10.44 13.57
N GLU A 132 -12.68 -9.17 13.40
CA GLU A 132 -14.02 -8.59 13.50
C GLU A 132 -14.44 -8.11 12.11
N THR A 133 -15.41 -8.79 11.50
CA THR A 133 -15.87 -8.48 10.13
C THR A 133 -16.49 -7.09 9.99
N SER A 134 -16.98 -6.50 11.09
CA SER A 134 -17.52 -5.14 11.13
C SER A 134 -16.45 -4.05 10.94
N LYS A 135 -15.17 -4.35 11.17
CA LYS A 135 -14.07 -3.38 11.04
C LYS A 135 -13.55 -3.26 9.60
N GLY A 136 -13.97 -4.14 8.68
CA GLY A 136 -13.59 -4.16 7.28
C GLY A 136 -12.86 -5.45 6.88
N VAL A 137 -12.09 -5.40 5.80
CA VAL A 137 -11.26 -6.52 5.36
C VAL A 137 -9.86 -6.42 5.98
N VAL A 138 -9.32 -7.56 6.39
CA VAL A 138 -7.96 -7.66 6.91
C VAL A 138 -6.97 -7.52 5.75
N VAL A 139 -6.15 -6.48 5.78
CA VAL A 139 -5.15 -6.19 4.73
C VAL A 139 -3.72 -6.53 5.14
N ARG A 140 -3.47 -6.72 6.43
CA ARG A 140 -2.25 -7.31 6.97
C ARG A 140 -2.46 -7.73 8.42
N TRP A 141 -1.54 -8.56 8.89
CA TRP A 141 -1.40 -8.93 10.29
C TRP A 141 -0.16 -8.24 10.84
N GLU A 142 -0.31 -7.50 11.93
CA GLU A 142 0.77 -6.73 12.55
C GLU A 142 1.11 -7.29 13.93
N LEU A 143 2.39 -7.52 14.21
CA LEU A 143 2.81 -7.99 15.53
C LEU A 143 2.74 -6.83 16.54
N LYS A 144 1.96 -7.00 17.60
CA LYS A 144 1.82 -6.01 18.67
C LYS A 144 1.86 -6.68 20.03
N ARG A 145 2.29 -5.90 21.02
CA ARG A 145 2.17 -6.30 22.43
C ARG A 145 0.75 -5.98 22.91
N ILE A 146 -0.05 -7.01 23.16
CA ILE A 146 -1.44 -6.86 23.59
C ILE A 146 -1.72 -7.66 24.86
N ASN A 147 -2.78 -7.27 25.56
CA ASN A 147 -3.27 -7.99 26.72
C ASN A 147 -4.23 -9.10 26.28
N THR A 148 -3.91 -10.34 26.66
CA THR A 148 -4.85 -11.46 26.58
C THR A 148 -5.45 -11.65 25.17
N PRO A 149 -4.62 -12.03 24.17
CA PRO A 149 -5.11 -12.39 22.84
C PRO A 149 -6.21 -13.46 22.93
N LYS A 150 -7.27 -13.27 22.14
CA LYS A 150 -8.50 -14.08 22.21
C LYS A 150 -8.54 -15.26 21.24
N CYS A 151 -7.56 -15.38 20.34
CA CYS A 151 -7.49 -16.45 19.37
C CYS A 151 -6.10 -17.10 19.37
N ARG A 152 -6.05 -18.38 18.99
CA ARG A 152 -4.82 -19.16 18.80
C ARG A 152 -4.97 -20.03 17.56
N ARG A 153 -3.90 -20.13 16.79
CA ARG A 153 -3.76 -21.04 15.65
C ARG A 153 -2.67 -22.05 15.95
#